data_AF-A0A2N3AJS1-F1
#
_entry.id   AF-A0A2N3AJS1-F1
#
_cell.length_a   1.000
_cell.length_b   1.000
_cell.length_c   1.000
_cell.angle_alpha   90.00
_cell.angle_beta   90.00
_cell.angle_gamma   90.00
#
_symmetry.space_group_name_H-M   'P 1'
#
loop_
_entity.id
_entity.type
_entity.pdbx_description
1 polymer ?
#
loop_
_entity_poly.entity_id
_entity_poly.type
_entity_poly.pdbx_seq_one_letter_code
_entity_poly.pdbx_strand_id
1 'polypeptide(L)'
;IQDRLVRACYRKRISDINQAQLVLNSLIQEYNHQWIHSTTEEIPYMRFQRAYAENKSLFREFAVRPPYKSINDIFCLRADRMVNPYRKVSINNLELRVPSAPLHERIQLRIVPDRESGLSEVRFWYEDEFLGSQKVKNSDLNLVQF
;
A
#
# COMPACT_ATOMS: atom_id res chain seq x y z
N ILE A 1 10.31 11.36 -14.63
CA ILE A 1 9.01 11.95 -14.20
C ILE A 1 9.18 12.77 -12.92
N GLN A 2 9.82 12.23 -11.87
CA GLN A 2 10.00 12.88 -10.56
C GLN A 2 10.43 14.36 -10.64
N ASP A 3 11.55 14.67 -11.29
CA ASP A 3 12.00 16.06 -11.48
C ASP A 3 11.04 16.93 -12.29
N ARG A 4 10.42 16.33 -13.32
CA ARG A 4 9.50 17.04 -14.22
C ARG A 4 8.22 17.45 -13.49
N LEU A 5 7.73 16.63 -12.56
CA LEU A 5 6.59 16.95 -11.70
C LEU A 5 6.91 18.17 -10.82
N VAL A 6 8.02 18.14 -10.09
CA VAL A 6 8.41 19.23 -9.17
C VAL A 6 8.55 20.55 -9.93
N ARG A 7 9.24 20.54 -11.08
CA ARG A 7 9.41 21.74 -11.92
C ARG A 7 8.09 22.24 -12.51
N ALA A 8 7.21 21.32 -12.93
CA ALA A 8 5.90 21.69 -13.46
C ALA A 8 5.03 22.34 -12.38
N CYS A 9 5.00 21.78 -11.17
CA CYS A 9 4.27 22.36 -10.04
C CYS A 9 4.83 23.73 -9.66
N TYR A 10 6.16 23.88 -9.56
CA TYR A 10 6.81 25.16 -9.25
C TYR A 10 6.45 26.25 -10.29
N ARG A 11 6.58 25.95 -11.59
CA ARG A 11 6.25 26.91 -12.67
C ARG A 11 4.79 27.34 -12.65
N LYS A 12 3.89 26.40 -12.33
CA LYS A 12 2.44 26.66 -12.24
C LYS A 12 2.02 27.20 -10.87
N ARG A 13 2.97 27.43 -9.94
CA ARG A 13 2.73 27.85 -8.55
C ARG A 13 1.73 26.96 -7.82
N ILE A 14 1.80 25.65 -8.07
CA ILE A 14 0.95 24.65 -7.43
C ILE A 14 1.59 24.26 -6.09
N SER A 15 0.87 24.51 -5.00
CA SER A 15 1.22 24.06 -3.65
C SER A 15 0.25 23.04 -3.08
N ASP A 16 -0.91 22.85 -3.71
CA ASP A 16 -1.93 21.88 -3.30
C ASP A 16 -1.66 20.50 -3.90
N ILE A 17 -1.79 19.46 -3.07
CA ILE A 17 -1.49 18.07 -3.46
C ILE A 17 -2.47 17.52 -4.49
N ASN A 18 -3.76 17.91 -4.44
CA ASN A 18 -4.75 17.44 -5.39
C ASN A 18 -4.48 18.03 -6.79
N GLN A 19 -4.10 19.30 -6.84
CA GLN A 19 -3.66 19.93 -8.08
C GLN A 19 -2.36 19.32 -8.62
N ALA A 20 -1.41 18.99 -7.74
CA ALA A 20 -0.18 18.29 -8.14
C ALA A 20 -0.47 16.90 -8.70
N GLN A 21 -1.47 16.19 -8.16
CA GLN A 21 -1.91 14.88 -8.66
C GLN A 21 -2.43 14.97 -10.10
N LEU A 22 -3.18 16.02 -10.45
CA LEU A 22 -3.64 16.25 -11.83
C LEU A 22 -2.45 16.40 -12.80
N VAL A 23 -1.43 17.16 -12.39
CA VAL A 23 -0.19 17.31 -13.17
C VAL A 23 0.54 15.98 -13.32
N LEU A 24 0.65 15.21 -12.23
CA LEU A 24 1.27 13.89 -12.26
C LEU A 24 0.54 12.94 -13.22
N ASN A 25 -0.80 12.89 -13.18
CA ASN A 25 -1.59 12.05 -14.06
C ASN A 25 -1.35 12.38 -15.53
N SER A 26 -1.31 13.66 -15.88
CA SER A 26 -0.97 14.12 -17.23
C SER A 26 0.45 13.71 -17.63
N LEU A 27 1.46 13.91 -16.77
CA LEU A 27 2.84 13.52 -17.06
C LEU A 27 3.00 12.00 -17.23
N ILE A 28 2.29 11.20 -16.46
CA ILE A 28 2.29 9.74 -16.58
C ILE A 28 1.68 9.34 -17.93
N GLN A 29 0.56 9.94 -18.32
CA GLN A 29 -0.10 9.67 -19.60
C GLN A 29 0.86 9.99 -20.76
N GLU A 30 1.48 11.16 -20.75
CA GLU A 30 2.40 11.58 -21.80
C GLU A 30 3.63 10.67 -21.86
N TYR A 31 4.24 10.35 -20.70
CA TYR A 31 5.39 9.46 -20.64
C TYR A 31 5.07 8.08 -21.18
N ASN A 32 3.95 7.48 -20.77
CA ASN A 32 3.61 6.13 -21.17
C ASN A 32 3.25 6.04 -22.66
N HIS A 33 2.54 7.03 -23.21
CA HIS A 33 1.89 6.91 -24.51
C HIS A 33 2.42 7.81 -25.62
N GLN A 34 3.19 8.86 -25.31
CA GLN A 34 3.64 9.84 -26.30
C GLN A 34 5.16 9.97 -26.38
N TRP A 35 5.84 9.97 -25.23
CA TRP A 35 7.29 10.20 -25.23
C TRP A 35 8.05 8.97 -25.75
N ILE A 36 9.03 9.24 -26.60
CA ILE A 36 10.02 8.26 -27.02
C ILE A 36 11.12 8.23 -25.97
N HIS A 37 11.36 7.07 -25.36
CA HIS A 37 12.37 6.93 -24.33
C HIS A 37 13.78 6.94 -24.94
N SER A 38 14.67 7.80 -24.45
CA SER A 38 16.00 8.02 -25.06
C SER A 38 16.85 6.76 -25.19
N THR A 39 16.79 5.85 -24.22
CA THR A 39 17.59 4.60 -24.25
C THR A 39 17.01 3.54 -25.17
N THR A 40 15.69 3.53 -25.36
CA THR A 40 15.03 2.42 -26.08
C THR A 40 14.43 2.84 -27.41
N GLU A 41 14.45 4.13 -27.70
CA GLU A 41 13.96 4.75 -28.93
C GLU A 41 12.49 4.39 -29.23
N GLU A 42 11.73 4.04 -28.19
CA GLU A 42 10.37 3.53 -28.27
C GLU A 42 9.48 4.19 -27.24
N ILE A 43 8.18 4.20 -27.54
CA ILE A 43 7.14 4.60 -26.59
C ILE A 43 7.01 3.51 -25.50
N PRO A 44 7.13 3.84 -24.20
CA PRO A 44 7.15 2.86 -23.11
C PRO A 44 5.98 1.88 -23.12
N TYR A 45 4.75 2.36 -23.34
CA TYR A 45 3.58 1.50 -23.37
C TYR A 45 3.63 0.49 -24.53
N MET A 46 3.98 0.93 -25.73
CA MET A 46 4.09 0.04 -26.91
C MET A 46 5.18 -1.01 -26.71
N ARG A 47 6.34 -0.60 -26.19
CA ARG A 47 7.43 -1.50 -25.84
C ARG A 47 7.00 -2.54 -24.81
N PHE A 48 6.28 -2.13 -23.77
CA PHE A 48 5.76 -3.03 -22.74
C PHE A 48 4.77 -4.05 -23.33
N GLN A 49 3.80 -3.59 -24.11
CA GLN A 49 2.80 -4.46 -24.76
C GLN A 49 3.46 -5.50 -25.67
N ARG A 50 4.46 -5.10 -26.46
CA ARG A 50 5.23 -6.02 -27.29
C ARG A 50 6.00 -7.04 -26.45
N ALA A 51 6.70 -6.60 -25.40
CA ALA A 51 7.44 -7.50 -24.52
C ALA A 51 6.52 -8.51 -23.81
N TYR A 52 5.31 -8.10 -23.47
CA TYR A 52 4.29 -8.99 -22.91
C TYR A 52 3.79 -10.02 -23.94
N ALA A 53 3.41 -9.56 -25.15
CA ALA A 53 2.93 -10.42 -26.23
C ALA A 53 3.98 -11.43 -26.73
N GLU A 54 5.26 -11.02 -26.75
CA GLU A 54 6.38 -11.87 -27.16
C GLU A 54 6.91 -12.77 -26.04
N ASN A 55 6.29 -12.78 -24.85
CA ASN A 55 6.76 -13.49 -23.66
C ASN A 55 8.21 -13.14 -23.27
N LYS A 56 8.65 -11.90 -23.56
CA LYS A 56 9.97 -11.35 -23.20
C LYS A 56 9.90 -10.52 -21.91
N SER A 57 8.90 -10.78 -21.08
CA SER A 57 8.72 -10.08 -19.81
C SER A 57 9.32 -10.88 -18.65
N LEU A 58 9.85 -10.19 -17.64
CA LEU A 58 10.31 -10.83 -16.39
C LEU A 58 9.18 -11.00 -15.37
N PHE A 59 7.95 -10.60 -15.71
CA PHE A 59 6.80 -10.74 -14.82
C PHE A 59 6.50 -12.22 -14.59
N ARG A 60 6.21 -12.54 -13.34
CA ARG A 60 5.76 -13.87 -12.91
C ARG A 60 4.32 -13.73 -12.45
N GLU A 61 3.56 -14.81 -12.57
CA GLU A 61 2.23 -14.87 -11.96
C GLU A 61 2.35 -14.51 -10.48
N PHE A 62 1.53 -13.54 -10.06
CA PHE A 62 1.51 -13.13 -8.69
C PHE A 62 0.88 -14.25 -7.84
N ALA A 63 1.61 -14.72 -6.85
CA ALA A 63 1.13 -15.69 -5.88
C ALA A 63 1.41 -15.18 -4.47
N VAL A 64 0.43 -15.29 -3.58
CA VAL A 64 0.61 -15.03 -2.15
C VAL A 64 1.46 -16.17 -1.60
N ARG A 65 2.75 -15.88 -1.36
CA ARG A 65 3.69 -16.89 -0.85
C ARG A 65 3.51 -17.08 0.65
N PRO A 66 3.78 -18.29 1.16
CA PRO A 66 3.91 -18.49 2.60
C PRO A 66 4.90 -17.47 3.20
N PRO A 67 4.63 -16.97 4.41
CA PRO A 67 3.56 -17.38 5.33
C PRO A 67 2.22 -16.67 5.11
N TYR A 68 2.19 -15.67 4.23
CA TYR A 68 1.03 -14.79 4.01
C TYR A 68 -0.22 -15.58 3.60
N LYS A 69 -1.39 -15.16 4.09
CA LYS A 69 -2.68 -15.83 3.81
C LYS A 69 -3.52 -15.05 2.79
N SER A 70 -3.28 -13.75 2.66
CA SER A 70 -4.02 -12.86 1.77
C SER A 70 -3.12 -11.79 1.16
N ILE A 71 -3.57 -11.18 0.08
CA ILE A 71 -3.00 -9.95 -0.52
C ILE A 71 -2.95 -8.83 0.52
N ASN A 72 -3.95 -8.77 1.41
CA ASN A 72 -4.04 -7.84 2.54
C ASN A 72 -2.89 -7.98 3.54
N ASP A 73 -2.18 -9.11 3.53
CA ASP A 73 -1.00 -9.29 4.38
C ASP A 73 0.27 -8.68 3.76
N ILE A 74 0.24 -8.43 2.45
CA ILE A 74 1.35 -7.85 1.69
C ILE A 74 1.15 -6.34 1.58
N PHE A 75 -0.03 -5.93 1.11
CA PHE A 75 -0.39 -4.52 0.88
C PHE A 75 -1.20 -3.98 2.05
N CYS A 76 -0.51 -3.64 3.13
CA CYS A 76 -1.10 -3.11 4.36
C CYS A 76 -0.19 -2.08 5.01
N LEU A 77 -0.80 -1.26 5.88
CA LEU A 77 -0.05 -0.49 6.87
C LEU A 77 0.39 -1.42 7.98
N ARG A 78 1.65 -1.30 8.42
CA ARG A 78 2.24 -2.17 9.45
C ARG A 78 2.49 -1.38 10.73
N ALA A 79 2.17 -1.99 11.86
CA ALA A 79 2.48 -1.45 13.17
C ALA A 79 2.78 -2.57 14.16
N ASP A 80 3.81 -2.42 14.98
CA ASP A 80 4.10 -3.39 16.04
C ASP A 80 3.51 -2.91 17.37
N ARG A 81 2.84 -3.83 18.09
CA ARG A 81 2.23 -3.55 19.38
C ARG A 81 2.52 -4.67 20.38
N MET A 82 2.75 -4.27 21.63
CA MET A 82 2.93 -5.21 22.74
C MET A 82 1.57 -5.71 23.19
N VAL A 83 1.46 -7.03 23.38
CA VAL A 83 0.28 -7.68 23.93
C VAL A 83 0.29 -7.52 25.44
N ASN A 84 -0.77 -6.94 25.99
CA ASN A 84 -0.92 -6.77 27.43
C ASN A 84 -1.28 -8.11 28.12
N PRO A 85 -1.27 -8.18 29.47
CA PRO A 85 -1.63 -9.39 30.22
C PRO A 85 -3.04 -9.94 29.90
N TYR A 86 -3.93 -9.10 29.39
CA TYR A 86 -5.30 -9.44 29.02
C TYR A 86 -5.44 -9.87 27.55
N ARG A 87 -4.33 -10.16 26.86
CA ARG A 87 -4.29 -10.48 25.41
C ARG A 87 -4.93 -9.41 24.54
N LYS A 88 -4.68 -8.14 24.86
CA LYS A 88 -5.11 -7.00 24.04
C LYS A 88 -3.92 -6.20 23.54
N VAL A 89 -4.11 -5.56 22.41
CA VAL A 89 -3.22 -4.53 21.86
C VAL A 89 -3.95 -3.22 21.74
N SER A 90 -3.25 -2.11 22.01
CA SER A 90 -3.79 -0.76 21.90
C SER A 90 -3.30 -0.06 20.63
N ILE A 91 -4.23 0.53 19.88
CA ILE A 91 -3.95 1.44 18.77
C ILE A 91 -4.66 2.74 19.08
N ASN A 92 -3.91 3.81 19.38
CA ASN A 92 -4.48 5.07 19.84
C ASN A 92 -5.40 4.82 21.05
N ASN A 93 -6.69 5.15 20.94
CA ASN A 93 -7.68 4.96 22.01
C ASN A 93 -8.46 3.64 21.89
N LEU A 94 -8.12 2.79 20.91
CA LEU A 94 -8.81 1.54 20.63
C LEU A 94 -8.03 0.35 21.20
N GLU A 95 -8.70 -0.47 22.01
CA GLU A 95 -8.17 -1.76 22.46
C GLU A 95 -8.76 -2.92 21.63
N LEU A 96 -7.89 -3.77 21.10
CA LEU A 96 -8.27 -4.94 20.31
C LEU A 96 -7.81 -6.21 21.01
N ARG A 97 -8.74 -7.14 21.21
CA ARG A 97 -8.43 -8.46 21.79
C ARG A 97 -7.81 -9.34 20.73
N VAL A 98 -6.64 -9.91 20.99
CA VAL A 98 -5.94 -10.76 20.02
C VAL A 98 -6.15 -12.23 20.39
N PRO A 99 -6.78 -13.03 19.51
CA PRO A 99 -6.93 -14.46 19.75
C PRO A 99 -5.56 -15.14 19.87
N SER A 100 -5.43 -16.07 20.82
CA SER A 100 -4.20 -16.88 21.00
C SER A 100 -2.89 -16.10 21.11
N ALA A 101 -2.95 -14.82 21.51
CA ALA A 101 -1.76 -13.99 21.52
C ALA A 101 -0.75 -14.41 22.59
N PRO A 102 0.55 -14.38 22.25
CA PRO A 102 1.60 -14.53 23.24
C PRO A 102 1.57 -13.35 24.22
N LEU A 103 1.69 -13.64 25.51
CA LEU A 103 1.63 -12.62 26.56
C LEU A 103 2.96 -11.88 26.66
N HIS A 104 2.92 -10.56 26.83
CA HIS A 104 4.09 -9.68 26.93
C HIS A 104 5.00 -9.65 25.70
N GLU A 105 4.54 -10.22 24.58
CA GLU A 105 5.27 -10.21 23.32
C GLU A 105 4.81 -9.10 22.38
N ARG A 106 5.68 -8.73 21.45
CA ARG A 106 5.34 -7.80 20.37
C ARG A 106 4.79 -8.58 19.18
N ILE A 107 3.58 -8.20 18.76
CA ILE A 107 2.96 -8.76 17.55
C ILE A 107 2.89 -7.69 16.45
N GLN A 108 2.85 -8.15 15.20
CA GLN A 108 2.68 -7.30 14.03
C GLN A 108 1.20 -7.15 13.69
N LEU A 109 0.76 -5.91 13.56
CA LEU A 109 -0.55 -5.53 13.07
C LEU A 109 -0.44 -5.16 11.59
N ARG A 110 -1.32 -5.74 10.78
CA ARG A 110 -1.46 -5.43 9.35
C ARG A 110 -2.84 -4.83 9.14
N ILE A 111 -2.86 -3.55 8.82
CA ILE A 111 -4.07 -2.74 8.76
C ILE A 111 -4.38 -2.40 7.31
N VAL A 112 -5.56 -2.80 6.85
CA VAL A 112 -6.05 -2.52 5.50
C VAL A 112 -7.29 -1.64 5.61
N PRO A 113 -7.15 -0.33 5.38
CA PRO A 113 -8.28 0.59 5.40
C PRO A 113 -9.09 0.47 4.11
N ASP A 114 -10.40 0.28 4.26
CA ASP A 114 -11.35 0.41 3.16
C ASP A 114 -12.05 1.77 3.27
N ARG A 115 -11.79 2.62 2.28
CA ARG A 115 -12.34 3.99 2.20
C ARG A 115 -13.84 3.97 1.88
N GLU A 116 -14.34 2.97 1.18
CA GLU A 116 -15.75 2.90 0.75
C GLU A 116 -16.65 2.46 1.90
N SER A 117 -16.28 1.40 2.62
CA SER A 117 -17.06 0.92 3.76
C SER A 117 -16.83 1.71 5.04
N GLY A 118 -15.76 2.51 5.13
CA GLY A 118 -15.38 3.21 6.34
C GLY A 118 -14.83 2.29 7.44
N LEU A 119 -14.53 1.03 7.12
CA LEU A 119 -13.99 0.04 8.02
C LEU A 119 -12.56 -0.34 7.62
N SER A 120 -11.75 -0.70 8.61
CA SER A 120 -10.41 -1.26 8.42
C SER A 120 -10.40 -2.69 8.90
N GLU A 121 -9.76 -3.56 8.13
CA GLU A 121 -9.38 -4.88 8.60
C GLU A 121 -8.03 -4.78 9.33
N VAL A 122 -8.01 -5.17 10.60
CA VAL A 122 -6.78 -5.34 11.39
C VAL A 122 -6.48 -6.82 11.51
N ARG A 123 -5.35 -7.24 10.96
CA ARG A 123 -4.88 -8.63 10.93
C ARG A 123 -3.70 -8.78 11.87
N PHE A 124 -3.74 -9.77 12.75
CA PHE A 124 -2.75 -10.01 13.81
C PHE A 124 -1.78 -11.12 13.38
N TRP A 125 -0.48 -10.85 13.50
CA TRP A 125 0.58 -11.76 13.10
C TRP A 125 1.67 -11.86 14.17
N TYR A 126 2.18 -13.06 14.39
CA TYR A 126 3.29 -13.34 15.29
C TYR A 126 4.13 -14.48 14.74
N GLU A 127 5.46 -14.31 14.61
CA GLU A 127 6.38 -15.34 14.10
C GLU A 127 5.84 -16.11 12.88
N ASP A 128 5.41 -15.38 11.85
CA ASP A 128 4.86 -15.96 10.61
C ASP A 128 3.53 -16.73 10.77
N GLU A 129 2.92 -16.70 11.95
CA GLU A 129 1.58 -17.22 12.20
C GLU A 129 0.52 -16.12 12.18
N PHE A 130 -0.61 -16.45 11.55
CA PHE A 130 -1.79 -15.60 11.55
C PHE A 130 -2.65 -15.91 12.77
N LEU A 131 -2.77 -14.94 13.67
CA LEU A 131 -3.51 -15.08 14.93
C LEU A 131 -5.00 -14.75 14.79
N GLY A 132 -5.40 -14.06 13.72
CA GLY A 132 -6.79 -13.70 13.42
C GLY A 132 -6.93 -12.29 12.89
N SER A 133 -8.17 -11.85 12.66
CA SER A 133 -8.46 -10.48 12.23
C SER A 133 -9.73 -9.93 12.85
N GLN A 134 -9.83 -8.60 12.87
CA GLN A 134 -10.98 -7.85 13.35
C GLN A 134 -11.27 -6.68 12.42
N LYS A 135 -12.55 -6.34 12.27
CA LYS A 135 -12.97 -5.12 11.59
C LYS A 135 -13.21 -4.01 12.59
N VAL A 136 -12.67 -2.84 12.31
CA VAL A 136 -12.76 -1.65 13.18
C VAL A 136 -13.12 -0.45 12.32
N LYS A 137 -13.71 0.59 12.89
CA LYS A 137 -14.00 1.80 12.11
C LYS A 137 -12.72 2.57 11.82
N ASN A 138 -12.63 3.14 10.62
CA ASN A 138 -11.48 3.98 10.24
C ASN A 138 -11.31 5.17 11.18
N SER A 139 -12.41 5.73 11.68
CA SER A 139 -12.42 6.81 12.67
C SER A 139 -11.68 6.46 13.96
N ASP A 140 -11.82 5.21 14.42
CA ASP A 140 -11.32 4.78 15.72
C ASP A 140 -9.82 4.49 15.68
N LEU A 141 -9.31 4.12 14.49
CA LEU A 141 -7.89 3.92 14.28
C LEU A 141 -7.12 5.23 14.12
N ASN A 142 -7.78 6.34 13.79
CA ASN A 142 -7.16 7.65 13.53
C ASN A 142 -5.86 7.53 12.69
N LEU A 143 -5.92 6.74 11.62
CA LEU A 143 -4.81 6.59 10.69
C LEU A 143 -4.61 7.91 9.94
N VAL A 144 -3.36 8.29 9.70
CA VAL A 144 -3.03 9.49 8.93
C VAL A 144 -3.75 9.43 7.59
N GLN A 145 -4.63 10.41 7.36
CA GLN A 145 -5.25 10.62 6.05
C GLN A 145 -4.19 11.26 5.14
N PHE A 146 -3.70 10.49 4.17
CA PHE A 146 -2.85 10.99 3.08
C PHE A 146 -3.71 11.44 1.90
#